data_AF-A0A2V2UKK8-F1
#
_entry.id   AF-A0A2V2UKK8-F1
#
_cell.length_a   1.000
_cell.length_b   1.000
_cell.length_c   1.000
_cell.angle_alpha   90.00
_cell.angle_beta   90.00
_cell.angle_gamma   90.00
#
_symmetry.space_group_name_H-M   'P 1'
#
loop_
_entity.id
_entity.type
_entity.pdbx_description
1 polymer ?
#
loop_
_entity_poly.entity_id
_entity_poly.type
_entity_poly.pdbx_seq_one_letter_code
_entity_poly.pdbx_strand_id
1 'polypeptide(L)'
;MWFDLALRLFPNARYIAKGDDDIFLHVPLFVAHLRLLPHRGIYMGVHGGSSLRENNRSIAVFFMIGWCYTLSRDVAEALVSYEPLQRLAHAINATAVAEEFKMFYTNEDVMVGRVLVNELKYNPMLYVKVLPCHFHDARNETGHSQVVPTSMCVHHVQEEDYAALMARFGNDTSPVARARRASDDTIYPLCD
;
A
#
# COMPACT_ATOMS: atom_id res chain seq x y z
N MET A 1 -8.02 11.56 0.95
CA MET A 1 -7.89 12.64 -0.06
C MET A 1 -7.24 12.16 -1.37
N TRP A 2 -6.28 11.22 -1.38
CA TRP A 2 -5.75 10.62 -2.63
C TRP A 2 -6.72 9.66 -3.33
N PHE A 3 -7.19 8.59 -2.65
CA PHE A 3 -8.07 7.59 -3.28
C PHE A 3 -9.37 8.17 -3.83
N ASP A 4 -9.97 9.13 -3.12
CA ASP A 4 -11.18 9.82 -3.57
C ASP A 4 -10.94 10.58 -4.90
N LEU A 5 -9.81 11.28 -5.00
CA LEU A 5 -9.41 11.96 -6.24
C LEU A 5 -9.09 10.96 -7.35
N ALA A 6 -8.28 9.93 -7.07
CA ALA A 6 -7.87 8.93 -8.03
C ALA A 6 -9.06 8.17 -8.64
N LEU A 7 -10.07 7.84 -7.84
CA LEU A 7 -11.29 7.17 -8.30
C LEU A 7 -12.09 7.99 -9.32
N ARG A 8 -12.04 9.34 -9.22
CA ARG A 8 -12.68 10.27 -10.15
C ARG A 8 -11.86 10.51 -11.41
N LEU A 9 -10.54 10.66 -11.26
CA LEU A 9 -9.64 10.93 -12.39
C LEU A 9 -9.40 9.69 -13.27
N PHE A 10 -9.43 8.50 -12.66
CA PHE A 10 -9.12 7.24 -13.33
C PHE A 10 -10.30 6.25 -13.21
N PRO A 11 -11.42 6.48 -13.91
CA PRO A 11 -12.65 5.69 -13.74
C PRO A 11 -12.50 4.22 -14.13
N ASN A 12 -11.55 3.91 -15.02
CA ASN A 12 -11.31 2.55 -15.51
C ASN A 12 -10.14 1.84 -14.81
N ALA A 13 -9.46 2.50 -13.85
CA ALA A 13 -8.38 1.88 -13.10
C ALA A 13 -8.95 0.79 -12.18
N ARG A 14 -8.43 -0.43 -12.31
CA ARG A 14 -8.80 -1.59 -11.47
C ARG A 14 -8.05 -1.61 -10.14
N TYR A 15 -6.87 -1.03 -10.12
CA TYR A 15 -6.00 -0.93 -8.95
C TYR A 15 -5.54 0.52 -8.82
N ILE A 16 -5.43 1.00 -7.59
CA ILE A 16 -4.90 2.32 -7.25
C ILE A 16 -3.77 2.10 -6.26
N ALA A 17 -2.56 2.46 -6.65
CA ALA A 17 -1.40 2.43 -5.79
C ALA A 17 -1.21 3.80 -5.11
N LYS A 18 -0.65 3.77 -3.90
CA LYS A 18 -0.04 4.91 -3.24
C LYS A 18 1.45 4.61 -3.10
N GLY A 19 2.29 5.63 -3.32
CA GLY A 19 3.73 5.59 -3.10
C GLY A 19 4.21 6.88 -2.43
N ASP A 20 5.28 6.82 -1.62
CA ASP A 20 6.03 8.01 -1.20
C ASP A 20 6.90 8.56 -2.36
N ASP A 21 7.46 9.75 -2.21
CA ASP A 21 8.31 10.41 -3.22
C ASP A 21 9.78 9.94 -3.19
N ASP A 22 10.15 9.16 -2.18
CA ASP A 22 11.45 8.51 -2.02
C ASP A 22 11.39 7.00 -2.31
N ILE A 23 10.48 6.58 -3.20
CA ILE A 23 10.46 5.21 -3.75
C ILE A 23 10.88 5.17 -5.23
N PHE A 24 11.50 4.06 -5.60
CA PHE A 24 11.58 3.60 -6.99
C PHE A 24 10.66 2.40 -7.19
N LEU A 25 9.72 2.50 -8.13
CA LEU A 25 8.83 1.40 -8.50
C LEU A 25 9.26 0.79 -9.84
N HIS A 26 9.66 -0.48 -9.84
CA HIS A 26 9.91 -1.27 -11.04
C HIS A 26 8.56 -1.66 -11.69
N VAL A 27 8.01 -0.72 -12.48
CA VAL A 27 6.64 -0.80 -13.02
C VAL A 27 6.35 -2.08 -13.82
N PRO A 28 7.21 -2.55 -14.75
CA PRO A 28 6.99 -3.82 -15.46
C PRO A 28 6.72 -5.01 -14.52
N LEU A 29 7.54 -5.20 -13.49
CA LEU A 29 7.39 -6.29 -12.52
C LEU A 29 6.13 -6.10 -11.67
N PHE A 30 5.89 -4.87 -11.22
CA PHE A 30 4.69 -4.52 -10.46
C PHE A 30 3.41 -4.85 -11.23
N VAL A 31 3.32 -4.43 -12.49
CA VAL A 31 2.17 -4.74 -13.36
C VAL A 31 2.08 -6.23 -13.67
N ALA A 32 3.20 -6.94 -13.85
CA ALA A 32 3.20 -8.39 -14.04
C ALA A 32 2.58 -9.12 -12.84
N HIS A 33 2.89 -8.70 -11.61
CA HIS A 33 2.22 -9.23 -10.42
C HIS A 33 0.73 -8.87 -10.35
N LEU A 34 0.34 -7.61 -10.63
CA LEU A 34 -1.07 -7.21 -10.62
C LEU A 34 -1.94 -8.04 -11.59
N ARG A 35 -1.38 -8.46 -12.74
CA ARG A 35 -2.08 -9.32 -13.71
C ARG A 35 -2.42 -10.72 -13.19
N LEU A 36 -1.74 -11.18 -12.14
CA LEU A 36 -2.01 -12.48 -11.50
C LEU A 36 -3.09 -12.39 -10.41
N LEU A 37 -3.51 -11.18 -10.04
CA LEU A 37 -4.42 -10.95 -8.93
C LEU A 37 -5.88 -10.83 -9.41
N PRO A 38 -6.85 -11.19 -8.55
CA PRO A 38 -8.25 -10.80 -8.74
C PRO A 38 -8.39 -9.28 -8.88
N HIS A 39 -9.39 -8.83 -9.65
CA HIS A 39 -9.67 -7.39 -9.82
C HIS A 39 -10.37 -6.73 -8.62
N ARG A 40 -10.69 -7.51 -7.58
CA ARG A 40 -11.55 -7.10 -6.46
C ARG A 40 -11.01 -7.60 -5.13
N GLY A 41 -11.32 -6.86 -4.07
CA GLY A 41 -10.94 -7.17 -2.70
C GLY A 41 -9.45 -7.04 -2.38
N ILE A 42 -8.60 -6.51 -3.28
CA ILE A 42 -7.15 -6.48 -3.06
C ILE A 42 -6.75 -5.37 -2.09
N TYR A 43 -5.99 -5.74 -1.06
CA TYR A 43 -5.15 -4.86 -0.27
C TYR A 43 -3.73 -5.43 -0.28
N MET A 44 -2.83 -4.77 -1.00
CA MET A 44 -1.48 -5.26 -1.33
C MET A 44 -0.41 -4.32 -0.76
N GLY A 45 0.65 -4.88 -0.18
CA GLY A 45 1.84 -4.15 0.27
C GLY A 45 2.65 -4.94 1.30
N VAL A 46 3.60 -4.28 1.96
CA VAL A 46 4.27 -4.89 3.13
C VAL A 46 3.29 -4.94 4.28
N HIS A 47 2.94 -6.15 4.73
CA HIS A 47 1.95 -6.33 5.78
C HIS A 47 2.55 -6.04 7.17
N GLY A 48 2.06 -4.97 7.80
CA GLY A 48 2.43 -4.53 9.14
C GLY A 48 1.32 -4.75 10.17
N GLY A 49 1.68 -4.54 11.44
CA GLY A 49 0.74 -4.56 12.56
C GLY A 49 1.13 -3.52 13.60
N SER A 50 0.14 -2.85 14.17
CA SER A 50 0.31 -1.87 15.25
C SER A 50 -0.81 -2.03 16.28
N SER A 51 -0.69 -1.33 17.39
CA SER A 51 -1.69 -1.28 18.46
C SER A 51 -2.04 0.16 18.78
N LEU A 52 -3.32 0.51 18.63
CA LEU A 52 -3.85 1.82 18.99
C LEU A 52 -4.47 1.77 20.39
N ARG A 53 -4.18 2.78 21.23
CA ARG A 53 -4.86 2.94 22.52
C ARG A 53 -6.08 3.82 22.37
N GLU A 54 -7.24 3.29 22.70
CA GLU A 54 -8.52 4.00 22.63
C GLU A 54 -9.38 3.62 23.84
N ASN A 55 -9.84 4.60 24.62
CA ASN A 55 -10.70 4.38 25.80
C ASN A 55 -10.17 3.28 26.76
N ASN A 56 -8.86 3.33 27.08
CA ASN A 56 -8.14 2.32 27.87
C ASN A 56 -8.13 0.89 27.30
N ARG A 57 -8.52 0.71 26.04
CA ARG A 57 -8.40 -0.56 25.30
C ARG A 57 -7.28 -0.48 24.28
N SER A 58 -6.61 -1.60 24.06
CA SER A 58 -5.66 -1.77 22.96
C SER A 58 -6.39 -2.39 21.77
N ILE A 59 -6.33 -1.75 20.62
CA ILE A 59 -6.93 -2.21 19.36
C ILE A 59 -5.81 -2.60 18.43
N ALA A 60 -5.73 -3.88 18.08
CA ALA A 60 -4.81 -4.37 17.06
C ALA A 60 -5.28 -3.92 15.68
N VAL A 61 -4.36 -3.32 14.93
CA VAL A 61 -4.60 -2.83 13.56
C VAL A 61 -3.58 -3.47 12.63
N PHE A 62 -4.07 -4.18 11.62
CA PHE A 62 -3.27 -4.70 10.51
C PHE A 62 -3.42 -3.78 9.31
N PHE A 63 -2.31 -3.49 8.63
CA PHE A 63 -2.25 -2.53 7.54
C PHE A 63 -1.11 -2.86 6.56
N MET A 64 -1.07 -2.16 5.43
CA MET A 64 0.06 -2.20 4.51
C MET A 64 0.92 -0.96 4.71
N ILE A 65 2.23 -1.13 4.92
CA ILE A 65 3.12 -0.02 5.27
C ILE A 65 3.07 1.10 4.22
N GLY A 66 3.04 2.34 4.71
CA GLY A 66 2.68 3.53 3.95
C GLY A 66 3.51 3.85 2.73
N TRP A 67 4.79 3.47 2.67
CA TRP A 67 5.65 3.90 1.56
C TRP A 67 5.27 3.33 0.21
N CYS A 68 4.66 2.14 0.15
CA CYS A 68 3.98 1.68 -1.05
C CYS A 68 2.92 0.62 -0.74
N TYR A 69 1.68 0.86 -1.16
CA TYR A 69 0.61 -0.14 -1.10
C TYR A 69 -0.41 0.08 -2.23
N THR A 70 -1.27 -0.90 -2.45
CA THR A 70 -2.23 -0.90 -3.56
C THR A 70 -3.56 -1.47 -3.13
N LEU A 71 -4.64 -0.76 -3.50
CA LEU A 71 -6.02 -1.19 -3.31
C LEU A 71 -6.62 -1.56 -4.67
N SER A 72 -7.45 -2.61 -4.72
CA SER A 72 -8.41 -2.72 -5.82
C SER A 72 -9.44 -1.59 -5.74
N ARG A 73 -10.05 -1.27 -6.88
CA ARG A 73 -11.02 -0.18 -6.98
C ARG A 73 -12.13 -0.28 -5.94
N ASP A 74 -12.71 -1.46 -5.76
CA ASP A 74 -13.82 -1.68 -4.82
C ASP A 74 -13.42 -1.53 -3.35
N VAL A 75 -12.16 -1.84 -3.01
CA VAL A 75 -11.61 -1.58 -1.67
C VAL A 75 -11.35 -0.08 -1.48
N ALA A 76 -10.83 0.60 -2.50
CA ALA A 76 -10.68 2.05 -2.46
C ALA A 76 -12.03 2.76 -2.34
N GLU A 77 -13.06 2.31 -3.06
CA GLU A 77 -14.44 2.82 -2.96
C GLU A 77 -15.00 2.63 -1.54
N ALA A 78 -14.79 1.45 -0.94
CA ALA A 78 -15.20 1.19 0.44
C ALA A 78 -14.50 2.13 1.44
N LEU A 79 -13.17 2.30 1.32
CA LEU A 79 -12.40 3.21 2.14
C LEU A 79 -12.94 4.65 2.06
N VAL A 80 -13.15 5.18 0.86
CA VAL A 80 -13.60 6.56 0.67
C VAL A 80 -15.08 6.74 1.01
N SER A 81 -15.87 5.67 1.09
CA SER A 81 -17.28 5.72 1.52
C SER A 81 -17.45 5.87 3.03
N TYR A 82 -16.39 5.67 3.82
CA TYR A 82 -16.47 5.77 5.27
C TYR A 82 -16.68 7.23 5.70
N GLU A 83 -17.91 7.55 6.11
CA GLU A 83 -18.37 8.92 6.36
C GLU A 83 -17.44 9.74 7.27
N PRO A 84 -16.87 9.19 8.37
CA PRO A 84 -15.91 9.95 9.16
C PRO A 84 -14.72 10.43 8.31
N LEU A 85 -14.08 9.56 7.51
CA LEU A 85 -12.98 9.99 6.65
C LEU A 85 -13.39 11.00 5.59
N GLN A 86 -14.62 10.92 5.07
CA GLN A 86 -15.15 11.95 4.16
C GLN A 86 -15.28 13.30 4.85
N ARG A 87 -15.83 13.34 6.07
CA ARG A 87 -15.92 14.56 6.87
C ARG A 87 -14.54 15.16 7.12
N LEU A 88 -13.56 14.33 7.47
CA LEU A 88 -12.18 14.79 7.66
C LEU A 88 -11.58 15.34 6.36
N ALA A 89 -11.74 14.65 5.23
CA ALA A 89 -11.19 15.05 3.94
C ALA A 89 -11.82 16.35 3.39
N HIS A 90 -13.06 16.65 3.77
CA HIS A 90 -13.78 17.86 3.36
C HIS A 90 -13.82 18.95 4.45
N ALA A 91 -13.19 18.72 5.61
CA ALA A 91 -13.14 19.70 6.68
C ALA A 91 -12.33 20.93 6.24
N ILE A 92 -12.97 22.10 6.20
CA ILE A 92 -12.31 23.38 5.90
C ILE A 92 -11.29 23.73 7.01
N ASN A 93 -11.55 23.29 8.23
CA ASN A 93 -10.64 23.44 9.37
C ASN A 93 -10.46 22.10 10.09
N ALA A 94 -9.28 21.50 9.93
CA ALA A 94 -8.92 20.24 10.58
C ALA A 94 -8.97 20.32 12.12
N THR A 95 -8.75 21.49 12.71
CA THR A 95 -8.78 21.64 14.18
C THR A 95 -10.18 21.54 14.75
N ALA A 96 -11.21 21.91 13.99
CA ALA A 96 -12.61 21.83 14.42
C ALA A 96 -13.10 20.39 14.59
N VAL A 97 -12.42 19.43 13.96
CA VAL A 97 -12.78 18.01 13.98
C VAL A 97 -11.68 17.14 14.64
N ALA A 98 -10.61 17.74 15.15
CA ALA A 98 -9.42 17.03 15.58
C ALA A 98 -9.66 15.98 16.69
N GLU A 99 -10.55 16.26 17.65
CA GLU A 99 -10.89 15.29 18.70
C GLU A 99 -11.74 14.12 18.17
N GLU A 100 -12.63 14.37 17.19
CA GLU A 100 -13.41 13.31 16.52
C GLU A 100 -12.49 12.39 15.71
N PHE A 101 -11.45 12.95 15.10
CA PHE A 101 -10.53 12.23 14.22
C PHE A 101 -9.21 11.84 14.88
N LYS A 102 -9.09 12.00 16.20
CA LYS A 102 -7.86 11.72 16.97
C LYS A 102 -7.26 10.34 16.67
N MET A 103 -8.13 9.35 16.46
CA MET A 103 -7.74 7.98 16.10
C MET A 103 -7.04 7.85 14.73
N PHE A 104 -7.22 8.82 13.83
CA PHE A 104 -6.67 8.83 12.47
C PHE A 104 -5.39 9.67 12.33
N TYR A 105 -5.00 10.46 13.34
CA TYR A 105 -3.75 11.25 13.33
C TYR A 105 -2.51 10.45 13.73
N THR A 106 -2.52 9.13 13.53
CA THR A 106 -1.34 8.30 13.78
C THR A 106 -0.47 8.32 12.53
N ASN A 107 -0.62 7.33 11.68
CA ASN A 107 -0.02 7.27 10.36
C ASN A 107 -1.11 6.96 9.33
N GLU A 108 -0.93 7.43 8.10
CA GLU A 108 -1.92 7.29 7.02
C GLU A 108 -2.24 5.81 6.73
N ASP A 109 -1.22 4.96 6.72
CA ASP A 109 -1.33 3.52 6.51
C ASP A 109 -2.10 2.81 7.63
N VAL A 110 -1.81 3.16 8.89
CA VAL A 110 -2.55 2.67 10.06
C VAL A 110 -4.01 3.10 9.99
N MET A 111 -4.30 4.33 9.54
CA MET A 111 -5.68 4.80 9.31
C MET A 111 -6.39 3.95 8.26
N VAL A 112 -5.76 3.66 7.12
CA VAL A 112 -6.34 2.81 6.08
C VAL A 112 -6.66 1.41 6.62
N GLY A 113 -5.71 0.80 7.34
CA GLY A 113 -5.91 -0.49 8.00
C GLY A 113 -7.03 -0.46 9.04
N ARG A 114 -7.06 0.56 9.90
CA ARG A 114 -8.08 0.73 10.94
C ARG A 114 -9.48 0.79 10.33
N VAL A 115 -9.65 1.60 9.28
CA VAL A 115 -10.95 1.76 8.62
C VAL A 115 -11.38 0.48 7.92
N LEU A 116 -10.51 -0.11 7.09
CA LEU A 116 -10.88 -1.29 6.30
C LEU A 116 -11.08 -2.53 7.17
N VAL A 117 -10.20 -2.78 8.14
CA VAL A 117 -10.13 -4.04 8.90
C VAL A 117 -11.00 -3.99 10.15
N ASN A 118 -10.98 -2.89 10.92
CA ASN A 118 -11.65 -2.85 12.22
C ASN A 118 -13.04 -2.18 12.16
N GLU A 119 -13.16 -1.05 11.46
CA GLU A 119 -14.41 -0.27 11.38
C GLU A 119 -15.39 -0.86 10.37
N LEU A 120 -15.00 -0.91 9.10
CA LEU A 120 -15.83 -1.44 8.02
C LEU A 120 -15.89 -2.97 8.04
N LYS A 121 -14.86 -3.63 8.58
CA LYS A 121 -14.67 -5.09 8.52
C LYS A 121 -14.92 -5.61 7.11
N TYR A 122 -14.28 -4.95 6.14
CA TYR A 122 -14.57 -5.15 4.73
C TYR A 122 -14.39 -6.63 4.34
N ASN A 123 -15.45 -7.23 3.82
CA ASN A 123 -15.50 -8.59 3.30
C ASN A 123 -16.00 -8.47 1.85
N PRO A 124 -15.20 -8.79 0.83
CA PRO A 124 -14.30 -9.95 0.73
C PRO A 124 -12.79 -9.61 0.62
N MET A 125 -12.20 -9.03 1.67
CA MET A 125 -10.78 -8.63 1.64
C MET A 125 -9.83 -9.79 1.31
N LEU A 126 -8.88 -9.52 0.41
CA LEU A 126 -7.75 -10.36 0.03
C LEU A 126 -6.43 -9.60 0.28
N TYR A 127 -5.66 -10.10 1.24
CA TYR A 127 -4.35 -9.58 1.56
C TYR A 127 -3.30 -10.13 0.59
N VAL A 128 -2.66 -9.23 -0.14
CA VAL A 128 -1.50 -9.57 -0.97
C VAL A 128 -0.25 -9.11 -0.23
N LYS A 129 0.34 -10.01 0.55
CA LYS A 129 1.44 -9.70 1.45
C LYS A 129 2.76 -9.77 0.68
N VAL A 130 3.28 -8.61 0.31
CA VAL A 130 4.50 -8.49 -0.50
C VAL A 130 5.73 -8.79 0.36
N LEU A 131 6.59 -9.65 -0.14
CA LEU A 131 7.77 -10.13 0.58
C LEU A 131 8.96 -9.14 0.47
N PRO A 132 9.91 -9.18 1.43
CA PRO A 132 11.08 -8.29 1.43
C PRO A 132 12.00 -8.39 0.20
N CYS A 133 11.91 -9.46 -0.60
CA CYS A 133 12.65 -9.58 -1.86
C CYS A 133 12.13 -8.65 -2.97
N HIS A 134 10.90 -8.16 -2.81
CA HIS A 134 10.24 -7.26 -3.75
C HIS A 134 10.17 -5.85 -3.19
N PHE A 135 9.83 -5.73 -1.91
CA PHE A 135 9.53 -4.47 -1.24
C PHE A 135 10.53 -4.29 -0.10
N HIS A 136 11.51 -3.38 -0.25
CA HIS A 136 12.57 -3.17 0.73
C HIS A 136 13.26 -1.81 0.57
N ASP A 137 14.09 -1.44 1.55
CA ASP A 137 14.92 -0.23 1.47
C ASP A 137 16.05 -0.38 0.44
N ALA A 138 16.49 0.73 -0.14
CA ALA A 138 17.59 0.79 -1.09
C ALA A 138 18.91 0.27 -0.50
N ARG A 139 19.12 0.57 0.78
CA ARG A 139 20.34 0.26 1.53
C ARG A 139 20.00 -0.38 2.88
N ASN A 140 20.92 -1.15 3.44
CA ASN A 140 20.82 -1.65 4.81
C ASN A 140 21.39 -0.62 5.81
N GLU A 141 21.40 -0.96 7.09
CA GLU A 141 21.93 -0.11 8.17
C GLU A 141 23.41 0.28 8.00
N THR A 142 24.19 -0.51 7.25
CA THR A 142 25.61 -0.21 6.95
C THR A 142 25.79 0.53 5.63
N GLY A 143 24.71 0.94 4.97
CA GLY A 143 24.74 1.66 3.69
C GLY A 143 24.95 0.78 2.45
N HIS A 144 25.03 -0.55 2.60
CA HIS A 144 25.17 -1.47 1.47
C HIS A 144 23.85 -1.59 0.70
N SER A 145 23.93 -1.60 -0.64
CA SER A 145 22.75 -1.75 -1.49
C SER A 145 22.06 -3.10 -1.26
N GLN A 146 20.73 -3.08 -1.15
CA GLN A 146 19.87 -4.27 -1.06
C GLN A 146 19.16 -4.57 -2.38
N VAL A 147 19.43 -3.82 -3.45
CA VAL A 147 18.72 -3.94 -4.72
C VAL A 147 19.10 -5.24 -5.42
N VAL A 148 18.08 -6.03 -5.78
CA VAL A 148 18.18 -7.34 -6.43
C VAL A 148 17.32 -7.37 -7.69
N PRO A 149 17.49 -8.35 -8.60
CA PRO A 149 16.69 -8.42 -9.83
C PRO A 149 15.16 -8.48 -9.59
N THR A 150 14.74 -9.01 -8.44
CA THR A 150 13.32 -9.13 -8.07
C THR A 150 12.78 -7.91 -7.32
N SER A 151 13.59 -6.86 -7.11
CA SER A 151 13.14 -5.63 -6.48
C SER A 151 12.00 -5.02 -7.30
N MET A 152 10.84 -4.87 -6.65
CA MET A 152 9.62 -4.32 -7.23
C MET A 152 9.39 -2.89 -6.76
N CYS A 153 9.55 -2.61 -5.47
CA CYS A 153 9.55 -1.27 -4.89
C CYS A 153 10.74 -1.13 -3.96
N VAL A 154 11.58 -0.13 -4.23
CA VAL A 154 12.77 0.20 -3.45
C VAL A 154 12.50 1.53 -2.74
N HIS A 155 12.58 1.55 -1.42
CA HIS A 155 12.28 2.73 -0.58
C HIS A 155 13.56 3.42 -0.09
N HIS A 156 13.43 4.65 0.41
CA HIS A 156 14.55 5.53 0.79
C HIS A 156 15.57 5.73 -0.34
N VAL A 157 15.10 5.89 -1.58
CA VAL A 157 15.97 6.20 -2.72
C VAL A 157 16.35 7.68 -2.70
N GLN A 158 17.62 7.96 -3.03
CA GLN A 158 18.12 9.31 -3.24
C GLN A 158 17.97 9.70 -4.72
N GLU A 159 18.04 10.99 -5.02
CA GLU A 159 17.92 11.48 -6.41
C GLU A 159 18.91 10.81 -7.36
N GLU A 160 20.15 10.61 -6.92
CA GLU A 160 21.21 9.94 -7.65
C GLU A 160 20.96 8.43 -7.88
N ASP A 161 20.14 7.78 -7.05
CA ASP A 161 19.82 6.36 -7.19
C ASP A 161 18.90 6.10 -8.39
N TYR A 162 18.05 7.05 -8.76
CA TYR A 162 17.08 6.87 -9.84
C TYR A 162 17.76 6.53 -11.16
N ALA A 163 18.84 7.20 -11.52
CA ALA A 163 19.57 6.90 -12.76
C ALA A 163 20.15 5.48 -12.75
N ALA A 164 20.71 5.04 -11.63
CA ALA A 164 21.26 3.70 -11.47
C ALA A 164 20.17 2.61 -11.52
N LEU A 165 19.03 2.86 -10.87
CA LEU A 165 17.88 1.95 -10.87
C LEU A 165 17.22 1.87 -12.26
N MET A 166 17.08 3.01 -12.95
CA MET A 166 16.60 3.05 -14.33
C MET A 166 17.55 2.32 -15.28
N ALA A 167 18.87 2.47 -15.12
CA ALA A 167 19.84 1.72 -15.92
C ALA A 167 19.79 0.21 -15.64
N ARG A 168 19.56 -0.17 -14.39
CA ARG A 168 19.49 -1.57 -13.96
C ARG A 168 18.24 -2.28 -14.47
N PHE A 169 17.08 -1.65 -14.38
CA PHE A 169 15.78 -2.27 -14.68
C PHE A 169 15.19 -1.84 -16.02
N GLY A 170 15.72 -0.81 -16.67
CA GLY A 170 15.10 -0.20 -17.86
C GLY A 170 14.97 -1.12 -19.08
N ASN A 171 15.77 -2.18 -19.15
CA ASN A 171 15.67 -3.18 -20.22
C ASN A 171 14.74 -4.35 -19.89
N ASP A 172 14.25 -4.46 -18.65
CA ASP A 172 13.35 -5.53 -18.22
C ASP A 172 11.88 -5.18 -18.52
N THR A 173 11.47 -5.43 -19.76
CA THR A 173 10.12 -5.05 -20.25
C THR A 173 9.06 -6.13 -20.05
N SER A 174 9.47 -7.37 -19.74
CA SER A 174 8.57 -8.51 -19.57
C SER A 174 9.04 -9.46 -18.46
N PRO A 175 9.16 -8.96 -17.22
CA PRO A 175 9.57 -9.79 -16.10
C PRO A 175 8.55 -10.91 -15.83
N VAL A 176 9.08 -12.06 -15.40
CA VAL A 176 8.25 -13.18 -14.95
C VAL A 176 7.79 -12.91 -13.53
N ALA A 177 6.48 -12.86 -13.34
CA ALA A 177 5.86 -12.79 -12.02
C ALA A 177 5.25 -14.14 -11.64
N ARG A 178 5.34 -14.47 -10.36
CA ARG A 178 4.68 -15.63 -9.76
C ARG A 178 3.97 -15.22 -8.48
N ALA A 179 2.88 -15.92 -8.16
CA ALA A 179 2.13 -15.70 -6.94
C ALA A 179 1.58 -17.04 -6.41
N ARG A 180 1.52 -17.16 -5.08
CA ARG A 180 0.94 -18.32 -4.39
C ARG A 180 -0.21 -17.85 -3.51
N ARG A 181 -1.38 -18.47 -3.69
CA ARG A 181 -2.49 -18.36 -2.74
C ARG A 181 -2.18 -19.26 -1.54
N ALA A 182 -2.02 -18.66 -0.36
CA ALA A 182 -1.68 -19.38 0.87
C ALA A 182 -2.91 -19.76 1.70
N SER A 183 -4.00 -18.99 1.57
CA SER A 183 -5.29 -19.21 2.24
C SER A 183 -6.41 -18.61 1.38
N ASP A 184 -7.64 -18.66 1.89
CA ASP A 184 -8.82 -18.06 1.25
C ASP A 184 -8.74 -16.52 1.17
N ASP A 185 -7.95 -15.89 2.04
CA ASP A 185 -7.82 -14.45 2.14
C ASP A 185 -6.40 -13.91 1.87
N THR A 186 -5.40 -14.79 1.63
CA THR A 186 -3.99 -14.36 1.53
C THR A 186 -3.28 -14.90 0.28
N ILE A 187 -2.62 -13.98 -0.43
CA ILE A 187 -1.76 -14.24 -1.59
C ILE A 187 -0.36 -13.69 -1.31
N TYR A 188 0.68 -14.39 -1.78
CA TYR A 188 2.07 -13.94 -1.73
C TYR A 188 2.65 -13.86 -3.15
N PRO A 189 3.13 -12.69 -3.59
CA PRO A 189 4.11 -12.60 -4.67
C PRO A 189 5.36 -13.42 -4.32
N LEU A 190 5.85 -14.23 -5.26
CA LEU A 190 7.01 -15.11 -5.02
C LEU A 190 8.30 -14.48 -5.54
N CYS A 191 9.39 -14.72 -4.81
CA CYS A 191 10.72 -14.14 -5.04
C CYS A 191 11.58 -14.87 -6.08
N ASP A 192 11.12 -15.98 -6.65
CA ASP A 192 11.90 -16.84 -7.52
C ASP A 192 11.39 -16.81 -8.97
#